data_AF-A0A955ULB0-F1
#
_entry.id   AF-A0A955ULB0-F1
#
_cell.length_a   1.000
_cell.length_b   1.000
_cell.length_c   1.000
_cell.angle_alpha   90.00
_cell.angle_beta   90.00
_cell.angle_gamma   90.00
#
_symmetry.space_group_name_H-M   'P 1'
#
loop_
_entity.id
_entity.type
_entity.pdbx_description
1 polymer ?
#
loop_
_entity_poly.entity_id
_entity_poly.type
_entity_poly.pdbx_seq_one_letter_code
_entity_poly.pdbx_strand_id
1 'polypeptide(L)'
;MHGIDRTRLVVSGLRLAMLLLAVCAPGPAALAAPAIGILQFQVEHNLETPDCLAAGDCALQVDPSGDPSAWLGEIASHSNLAVLHWDRAVPWLVFDIDAPPGVDRVAFYDAALDAPTRGWLDSFAAHFAAMGRGYLAVSLLAGQRDRLEALHVDATTRIGFTQTCPDFSPGSQHTIDPGSGPVSFDLERSYRNFLLYLGEKLEPDWFALLVEVNIIEATCPTRAEGLYALYRALHDQVELTLGPNAPLLFATLSYPHLLGYSREACYPTSTFQPCATPPGPSAPDAGVDACFPVDRSAIDALDLGGRLDVLALSFYPDALEMRLAAGDAPESRAWPLADWNAGGACFGRLDWPDAVDPIAAIDRLGWTGPVGLAEVSVRSCPSPLRIDLPLPSGPPDPWVFEIAGSPAAQSAWVEHMLREANARDFLFYNHSFLRDYPPLGTWLVDEGILTAELQALFNLWPCSGLQDAAGLLKPELAGIVVPEPAPAEVAWVVVIGVAAAGARRALWQTRAVARGTGPTEGGIGIDGGSTRRRTRPEAGCASPHADG
;
A
#
# COMPACT_ATOMS: atom_id res chain seq x y z
N MET A 1 54.09 50.21 24.74
CA MET A 1 53.02 50.32 23.72
C MET A 1 52.58 48.92 23.37
N HIS A 2 51.26 48.72 23.35
CA HIS A 2 50.59 47.48 23.74
C HIS A 2 50.55 46.40 22.66
N GLY A 3 50.92 45.18 23.06
CA GLY A 3 50.67 43.96 22.30
C GLY A 3 49.21 43.55 22.41
N ILE A 4 48.56 43.36 21.26
CA ILE A 4 47.20 42.85 21.16
C ILE A 4 47.25 41.34 21.35
N ASP A 5 46.64 40.88 22.44
CA ASP A 5 46.56 39.48 22.85
C ASP A 5 45.59 38.71 21.93
N ARG A 6 46.15 38.01 20.94
CA ARG A 6 45.43 37.20 19.95
C ARG A 6 44.55 36.10 20.57
N THR A 7 44.82 35.71 21.81
CA THR A 7 44.08 34.68 22.53
C THR A 7 42.66 35.15 22.90
N ARG A 8 42.45 36.46 23.10
CA ARG A 8 41.12 37.01 23.41
C ARG A 8 40.20 37.11 22.19
N LEU A 9 40.75 37.25 20.98
CA LEU A 9 39.93 37.33 19.76
C LEU A 9 39.31 35.96 19.37
N VAL A 10 40.03 34.87 19.62
CA VAL A 10 39.55 33.50 19.31
C VAL A 10 38.43 33.08 20.28
N VAL A 11 38.55 33.43 21.56
CA VAL A 11 37.55 33.09 22.59
C VAL A 11 36.26 33.91 22.42
N SER A 12 36.35 35.16 21.97
CA SER A 12 35.17 35.98 21.65
C SER A 12 34.47 35.53 20.36
N GLY A 13 35.21 35.06 19.35
CA GLY A 13 34.64 34.47 18.13
C GLY A 13 33.90 33.16 18.39
N LEU A 14 34.45 32.28 19.25
CA LEU A 14 33.79 31.02 19.61
C LEU A 14 32.53 31.24 20.45
N ARG A 15 32.52 32.23 21.36
CA ARG A 15 31.32 32.56 22.14
C ARG A 15 30.22 33.21 21.29
N LEU A 16 30.57 33.99 20.26
CA LEU A 16 29.59 34.55 19.33
C LEU A 16 29.03 33.48 18.38
N ALA A 17 29.85 32.54 17.92
CA ALA A 17 29.40 31.38 17.15
C ALA A 17 28.51 30.42 17.97
N MET A 18 28.84 30.19 19.26
CA MET A 18 27.97 29.42 20.16
C MET A 18 26.69 30.16 20.56
N LEU A 19 26.71 31.50 20.67
CA LEU A 19 25.48 32.28 20.88
C LEU A 19 24.58 32.29 19.63
N LEU A 20 25.16 32.33 18.42
CA LEU A 20 24.41 32.21 17.17
C LEU A 20 23.85 30.81 16.95
N LEU A 21 24.54 29.75 17.42
CA LEU A 21 24.01 28.38 17.42
C LEU A 21 22.96 28.12 18.49
N ALA A 22 22.95 28.88 19.60
CA ALA A 22 21.96 28.74 20.67
C ALA A 22 20.67 29.56 20.46
N VAL A 23 20.66 30.53 19.53
CA VAL A 23 19.47 31.34 19.18
C VAL A 23 18.67 30.73 18.00
N CYS A 24 19.21 29.71 17.34
CA CYS A 24 18.48 28.85 16.39
C CYS A 24 18.13 27.51 17.05
N ALA A 25 17.71 27.50 18.31
CA ALA A 25 16.85 26.40 18.73
C ALA A 25 15.64 26.45 17.79
N PRO A 26 15.39 25.42 16.97
CA PRO A 26 14.15 25.40 16.21
C PRO A 26 13.05 25.61 17.25
N GLY A 27 12.28 26.69 17.10
CA GLY A 27 10.97 26.76 17.75
C GLY A 27 10.25 25.45 17.43
N PRO A 28 9.32 24.98 18.29
CA PRO A 28 8.64 23.70 18.09
C PRO A 28 8.31 23.60 16.61
N ALA A 29 8.99 22.68 15.91
CA ALA A 29 8.98 22.65 14.46
C ALA A 29 7.51 22.69 14.08
N ALA A 30 7.11 23.71 13.31
CA ALA A 30 5.74 23.79 12.82
C ALA A 30 5.43 22.39 12.31
N LEU A 31 4.43 21.74 12.91
CA LEU A 31 4.14 20.34 12.66
C LEU A 31 4.10 20.17 11.15
N ALA A 32 5.04 19.40 10.63
CA ALA A 32 5.21 19.30 9.20
C ALA A 32 3.95 18.63 8.66
N ALA A 33 3.27 19.29 7.71
CA ALA A 33 2.17 18.67 6.98
C ALA A 33 2.56 17.26 6.48
N PRO A 34 1.60 16.32 6.38
CA PRO A 34 1.89 14.99 5.87
C PRO A 34 2.60 15.06 4.52
N ALA A 35 3.51 14.12 4.27
CA ALA A 35 4.00 13.93 2.91
C ALA A 35 2.84 13.51 2.02
N ILE A 36 2.65 14.19 0.89
CA ILE A 36 1.57 13.90 -0.04
C ILE A 36 2.16 13.11 -1.20
N GLY A 37 1.68 11.87 -1.35
CA GLY A 37 2.03 10.96 -2.43
C GLY A 37 0.85 10.71 -3.36
N ILE A 38 1.14 10.21 -4.56
CA ILE A 38 0.14 9.70 -5.49
C ILE A 38 0.62 8.34 -5.98
N LEU A 39 -0.25 7.33 -5.91
CA LEU A 39 0.08 5.99 -6.38
C LEU A 39 0.30 5.99 -7.90
N GLN A 40 1.13 5.06 -8.38
CA GLN A 40 1.56 5.04 -9.79
C GLN A 40 0.48 4.58 -10.78
N PHE A 41 -0.73 4.26 -10.32
CA PHE A 41 -1.75 3.65 -11.16
C PHE A 41 -2.17 4.57 -12.31
N GLN A 42 -2.21 4.00 -13.50
CA GLN A 42 -2.70 4.63 -14.72
C GLN A 42 -3.60 3.64 -15.44
N VAL A 43 -4.83 4.03 -15.75
CA VAL A 43 -5.76 3.19 -16.49
C VAL A 43 -6.10 3.88 -17.80
N GLU A 44 -5.90 3.19 -18.92
CA GLU A 44 -6.21 3.69 -20.26
C GLU A 44 -6.99 2.62 -21.03
N HIS A 45 -8.10 3.01 -21.65
CA HIS A 45 -8.91 2.09 -22.44
C HIS A 45 -9.83 2.82 -23.43
N ASN A 46 -10.43 2.06 -24.34
CA ASN A 46 -11.50 2.47 -25.26
C ASN A 46 -12.75 1.57 -25.12
N LEU A 47 -12.99 1.06 -23.91
CA LEU A 47 -14.01 0.05 -23.61
C LEU A 47 -15.32 0.60 -23.01
N GLU A 48 -15.58 1.91 -23.10
CA GLU A 48 -16.85 2.50 -22.63
C GLU A 48 -18.03 1.99 -23.48
N THR A 49 -17.78 1.81 -24.77
CA THR A 49 -18.76 1.39 -25.79
C THR A 49 -18.21 0.25 -26.64
N PRO A 50 -19.05 -0.52 -27.35
CA PRO A 50 -18.58 -1.62 -28.21
C PRO A 50 -17.90 -1.16 -29.51
N ASP A 51 -17.67 0.15 -29.71
CA ASP A 51 -17.11 0.68 -30.96
C ASP A 51 -15.72 0.09 -31.29
N CYS A 52 -14.92 -0.22 -30.27
CA CYS A 52 -13.61 -0.86 -30.43
C CYS A 52 -13.69 -2.26 -31.10
N LEU A 53 -14.83 -2.97 -30.97
CA LEU A 53 -15.01 -4.28 -31.63
C LEU A 53 -15.06 -4.13 -33.14
N ALA A 54 -15.76 -3.10 -33.62
CA ALA A 54 -15.87 -2.81 -35.05
C ALA A 54 -14.54 -2.30 -35.62
N ALA A 55 -13.78 -1.54 -34.83
CA ALA A 55 -12.44 -1.08 -35.19
C ALA A 55 -11.36 -2.17 -35.07
N GLY A 56 -11.60 -3.21 -34.25
CA GLY A 56 -10.65 -4.29 -33.99
C GLY A 56 -9.48 -3.87 -33.10
N ASP A 57 -9.67 -2.88 -32.23
CA ASP A 57 -8.63 -2.24 -31.43
C ASP A 57 -9.00 -2.10 -29.94
N CYS A 58 -9.87 -2.97 -29.42
CA CYS A 58 -10.20 -3.01 -28.00
C CYS A 58 -8.96 -3.15 -27.13
N ALA A 59 -8.77 -2.22 -26.20
CA ALA A 59 -7.61 -2.15 -25.33
C ALA A 59 -8.02 -1.76 -23.90
N LEU A 60 -7.41 -2.43 -22.92
CA LEU A 60 -7.39 -2.05 -21.51
C LEU A 60 -5.95 -2.17 -21.03
N GLN A 61 -5.39 -1.05 -20.59
CA GLN A 61 -4.07 -0.98 -20.01
C GLN A 61 -4.20 -0.53 -18.55
N VAL A 62 -3.53 -1.26 -17.66
CA VAL A 62 -3.34 -0.88 -16.25
C VAL A 62 -1.84 -0.75 -16.02
N ASP A 63 -1.45 0.37 -15.45
CA ASP A 63 -0.10 0.92 -15.42
C ASP A 63 0.46 1.29 -16.80
N PRO A 64 1.41 2.25 -16.87
CA PRO A 64 2.20 2.46 -18.08
C PRO A 64 2.88 1.16 -18.55
N SER A 65 2.66 0.82 -19.82
CA SER A 65 3.40 -0.26 -20.49
C SER A 65 4.81 0.21 -20.83
N GLY A 66 5.83 -0.49 -20.36
CA GLY A 66 7.23 -0.18 -20.66
C GLY A 66 7.86 0.84 -19.70
N ASP A 67 8.46 1.90 -20.25
CA ASP A 67 9.16 2.95 -19.49
C ASP A 67 8.17 3.97 -18.89
N PRO A 68 8.04 4.03 -17.57
CA PRO A 68 7.09 4.87 -16.86
C PRO A 68 7.68 6.20 -16.41
N SER A 69 8.93 6.53 -16.79
CA SER A 69 9.62 7.75 -16.37
C SER A 69 8.83 9.02 -16.69
N ALA A 70 8.14 9.07 -17.83
CA ALA A 70 7.28 10.19 -18.20
C ALA A 70 6.09 10.35 -17.24
N TRP A 71 5.43 9.24 -16.91
CA TRP A 71 4.30 9.22 -15.98
C TRP A 71 4.73 9.58 -14.54
N LEU A 72 5.85 9.04 -14.08
CA LEU A 72 6.44 9.41 -12.78
C LEU A 72 6.85 10.87 -12.70
N GLY A 73 7.33 11.45 -13.81
CA GLY A 73 7.63 12.88 -13.91
C GLY A 73 6.39 13.75 -13.78
N GLU A 74 5.24 13.26 -14.27
CA GLU A 74 3.96 13.93 -14.08
C GLU A 74 3.46 13.81 -12.64
N ILE A 75 3.50 12.63 -12.03
CA ILE A 75 3.19 12.44 -10.61
C ILE A 75 4.04 13.36 -9.73
N ALA A 76 5.34 13.50 -10.03
CA ALA A 76 6.26 14.37 -9.29
C ALA A 76 5.86 15.85 -9.31
N SER A 77 5.10 16.32 -10.31
CA SER A 77 4.64 17.72 -10.34
C SER A 77 3.43 17.96 -9.43
N HIS A 78 2.80 16.89 -8.93
CA HIS A 78 1.62 16.89 -8.06
C HIS A 78 1.87 16.19 -6.71
N SER A 79 3.11 15.88 -6.37
CA SER A 79 3.47 15.12 -5.18
C SER A 79 4.74 15.70 -4.55
N ASN A 80 4.95 15.45 -3.25
CA ASN A 80 6.24 15.65 -2.58
C ASN A 80 6.80 14.36 -1.96
N LEU A 81 6.25 13.22 -2.36
CA LEU A 81 6.61 11.88 -1.93
C LEU A 81 6.72 10.95 -3.15
N ALA A 82 7.85 10.28 -3.33
CA ALA A 82 7.90 9.15 -4.25
C ALA A 82 7.09 7.99 -3.68
N VAL A 83 6.22 7.41 -4.49
CA VAL A 83 5.36 6.29 -4.09
C VAL A 83 5.56 5.14 -5.06
N LEU A 84 5.80 3.94 -4.53
CA LEU A 84 5.64 2.70 -5.27
C LEU A 84 4.74 1.75 -4.48
N HIS A 85 3.61 1.39 -5.08
CA HIS A 85 2.73 0.35 -4.58
C HIS A 85 2.85 -0.90 -5.45
N TRP A 86 3.70 -1.85 -5.07
CA TRP A 86 3.94 -3.05 -5.87
C TRP A 86 2.77 -4.03 -5.78
N ASP A 87 1.86 -3.96 -6.76
CA ASP A 87 0.80 -4.94 -7.06
C ASP A 87 1.09 -5.70 -8.37
N ARG A 88 2.36 -6.02 -8.59
CA ARG A 88 2.82 -6.76 -9.76
C ARG A 88 3.20 -8.18 -9.38
N ALA A 89 3.16 -9.06 -10.36
CA ALA A 89 3.66 -10.43 -10.25
C ALA A 89 5.08 -10.44 -9.65
N VAL A 90 5.28 -11.20 -8.58
CA VAL A 90 6.57 -11.28 -7.88
C VAL A 90 7.45 -12.28 -8.61
N PRO A 91 8.74 -11.97 -8.88
CA PRO A 91 9.70 -12.90 -9.48
C PRO A 91 10.17 -14.00 -8.50
N TRP A 92 9.24 -14.78 -7.94
CA TRP A 92 9.50 -15.71 -6.83
C TRP A 92 10.75 -16.58 -7.04
N LEU A 93 10.90 -17.16 -8.22
CA LEU A 93 12.03 -18.05 -8.54
C LEU A 93 13.38 -17.33 -8.66
N VAL A 94 13.39 -16.05 -9.03
CA VAL A 94 14.61 -15.23 -9.05
C VAL A 94 15.10 -14.96 -7.64
N PHE A 95 14.16 -14.70 -6.73
CA PHE A 95 14.46 -14.33 -5.34
C PHE A 95 14.56 -15.52 -4.38
N ASP A 96 14.23 -16.75 -4.80
CA ASP A 96 14.41 -17.97 -3.99
C ASP A 96 15.89 -18.35 -3.76
N ILE A 97 16.82 -17.64 -4.39
CA ILE A 97 18.28 -17.80 -4.19
C ILE A 97 18.82 -16.59 -3.43
N ASP A 98 19.56 -16.85 -2.35
CA ASP A 98 20.25 -15.80 -1.60
C ASP A 98 21.44 -15.23 -2.40
N ALA A 99 21.55 -13.91 -2.42
CA ALA A 99 22.76 -13.25 -2.91
C ALA A 99 23.99 -13.74 -2.09
N PRO A 100 25.10 -14.15 -2.74
CA PRO A 100 26.25 -14.67 -2.00
C PRO A 100 26.84 -13.63 -1.03
N PRO A 101 27.40 -14.04 0.12
CA PRO A 101 27.99 -13.12 1.07
C PRO A 101 29.05 -12.21 0.43
N GLY A 102 28.92 -10.89 0.64
CA GLY A 102 29.84 -9.89 0.11
C GLY A 102 29.57 -9.45 -1.34
N VAL A 103 28.56 -9.99 -2.00
CA VAL A 103 28.08 -9.50 -3.31
C VAL A 103 27.05 -8.39 -3.10
N ASP A 104 27.09 -7.36 -3.96
CA ASP A 104 26.07 -6.30 -4.01
C ASP A 104 24.72 -6.93 -4.40
N ARG A 105 23.76 -6.92 -3.47
CA ARG A 105 22.47 -7.59 -3.63
C ARG A 105 21.69 -7.06 -4.81
N VAL A 106 21.70 -5.73 -4.98
CA VAL A 106 21.01 -5.06 -6.09
C VAL A 106 21.58 -5.52 -7.43
N ALA A 107 22.89 -5.48 -7.61
CA ALA A 107 23.54 -5.94 -8.84
C ALA A 107 23.33 -7.45 -9.11
N PHE A 108 23.30 -8.28 -8.05
CA PHE A 108 23.03 -9.71 -8.18
C PHE A 108 21.63 -9.97 -8.77
N TYR A 109 20.59 -9.38 -8.19
CA TYR A 109 19.23 -9.59 -8.67
C TYR A 109 18.94 -8.84 -9.99
N ASP A 110 19.52 -7.66 -10.21
CA ASP A 110 19.42 -6.94 -11.49
C ASP A 110 20.00 -7.73 -12.67
N ALA A 111 20.95 -8.62 -12.42
CA ALA A 111 21.49 -9.50 -13.45
C ALA A 111 20.57 -10.70 -13.76
N ALA A 112 19.67 -11.06 -12.84
CA ALA A 112 18.76 -12.18 -12.96
C ALA A 112 17.34 -11.80 -13.42
N LEU A 113 16.92 -10.55 -13.17
CA LEU A 113 15.65 -10.00 -13.65
C LEU A 113 15.65 -9.80 -15.17
N ASP A 114 14.49 -9.95 -15.79
CA ASP A 114 14.30 -9.58 -17.19
C ASP A 114 14.43 -8.06 -17.38
N ALA A 115 14.84 -7.65 -18.58
CA ALA A 115 15.13 -6.24 -18.88
C ALA A 115 13.93 -5.30 -18.67
N PRO A 116 12.68 -5.65 -19.06
CA PRO A 116 11.51 -4.84 -18.74
C PRO A 116 11.30 -4.61 -17.24
N THR A 117 11.32 -5.68 -16.42
CA THR A 117 11.14 -5.57 -14.97
C THR A 117 12.23 -4.70 -14.33
N ARG A 118 13.49 -4.91 -14.73
CA ARG A 118 14.60 -4.09 -14.24
C ARG A 118 14.47 -2.63 -14.65
N GLY A 119 14.15 -2.36 -15.92
CA GLY A 119 14.00 -0.99 -16.43
C GLY A 119 12.88 -0.21 -15.72
N TRP A 120 11.80 -0.90 -15.35
CA TRP A 120 10.79 -0.34 -14.46
C TRP A 120 11.42 0.01 -13.10
N LEU A 121 11.99 -0.95 -12.40
CA LEU A 121 12.59 -0.69 -11.08
C LEU A 121 13.67 0.41 -11.09
N ASP A 122 14.44 0.54 -12.18
CA ASP A 122 15.40 1.62 -12.38
C ASP A 122 14.73 3.01 -12.49
N SER A 123 13.58 3.09 -13.15
CA SER A 123 12.80 4.33 -13.27
C SER A 123 12.24 4.77 -11.92
N PHE A 124 11.77 3.83 -11.09
CA PHE A 124 11.40 4.13 -9.70
C PHE A 124 12.60 4.52 -8.85
N ALA A 125 13.74 3.84 -8.97
CA ALA A 125 14.94 4.20 -8.22
C ALA A 125 15.37 5.65 -8.53
N ALA A 126 15.30 6.06 -9.80
CA ALA A 126 15.55 7.45 -10.20
C ALA A 126 14.53 8.43 -9.60
N HIS A 127 13.25 8.06 -9.56
CA HIS A 127 12.18 8.87 -8.99
C HIS A 127 12.30 9.02 -7.46
N PHE A 128 12.55 7.94 -6.73
CA PHE A 128 12.80 7.95 -5.27
C PHE A 128 13.99 8.84 -4.93
N ALA A 129 15.09 8.73 -5.68
CA ALA A 129 16.26 9.59 -5.50
C ALA A 129 15.98 11.09 -5.76
N ALA A 130 14.97 11.41 -6.58
CA ALA A 130 14.63 12.79 -6.95
C ALA A 130 13.66 13.48 -5.98
N MET A 131 12.72 12.73 -5.37
CA MET A 131 11.64 13.29 -4.53
C MET A 131 12.06 13.60 -3.09
N GLY A 132 13.24 13.11 -2.66
CA GLY A 132 13.80 13.37 -1.33
C GLY A 132 13.14 12.61 -0.18
N ARG A 133 11.94 12.05 -0.40
CA ARG A 133 11.27 11.07 0.47
C ARG A 133 10.63 9.97 -0.35
N GLY A 134 10.54 8.77 0.21
CA GLY A 134 10.00 7.57 -0.45
C GLY A 134 9.06 6.74 0.42
N TYR A 135 7.94 6.33 -0.16
CA TYR A 135 7.00 5.36 0.37
C TYR A 135 6.98 4.14 -0.57
N LEU A 136 7.24 2.97 -0.01
CA LEU A 136 7.19 1.69 -0.71
C LEU A 136 6.18 0.78 0.00
N ALA A 137 5.23 0.24 -0.73
CA ALA A 137 4.36 -0.84 -0.27
C ALA A 137 4.48 -2.02 -1.22
N VAL A 138 4.53 -3.23 -0.69
CA VAL A 138 4.67 -4.45 -1.49
C VAL A 138 3.60 -5.45 -1.09
N SER A 139 2.79 -5.87 -2.06
CA SER A 139 1.82 -6.93 -1.87
C SER A 139 2.42 -8.29 -2.22
N LEU A 140 2.20 -9.30 -1.36
CA LEU A 140 2.33 -10.71 -1.74
C LEU A 140 1.00 -11.33 -2.16
N LEU A 141 -0.13 -10.65 -1.94
CA LEU A 141 -1.48 -11.18 -2.12
C LEU A 141 -2.12 -10.60 -3.37
N ALA A 142 -2.69 -11.46 -4.21
CA ALA A 142 -3.48 -11.02 -5.36
C ALA A 142 -4.73 -10.24 -4.93
N GLY A 143 -5.41 -9.57 -5.86
CA GLY A 143 -6.49 -8.62 -5.56
C GLY A 143 -7.65 -9.11 -4.68
N GLN A 144 -8.00 -10.40 -4.70
CA GLN A 144 -9.01 -10.98 -3.78
C GLN A 144 -8.49 -11.20 -2.35
N ARG A 145 -7.20 -10.95 -2.13
CA ARG A 145 -6.47 -11.14 -0.87
C ARG A 145 -6.64 -12.54 -0.29
N ASP A 146 -6.85 -13.55 -1.12
CA ASP A 146 -7.06 -14.96 -0.75
C ASP A 146 -5.99 -15.90 -1.32
N ARG A 147 -5.04 -15.38 -2.11
CA ARG A 147 -4.02 -16.16 -2.82
C ARG A 147 -2.75 -15.33 -3.00
N LEU A 148 -1.65 -16.01 -3.30
CA LEU A 148 -0.39 -15.36 -3.65
C LEU A 148 -0.50 -14.58 -4.98
N GLU A 149 0.23 -13.48 -5.07
CA GLU A 149 0.44 -12.75 -6.31
C GLU A 149 1.02 -13.66 -7.39
N ALA A 150 0.64 -13.39 -8.65
CA ALA A 150 1.04 -14.21 -9.77
C ALA A 150 2.57 -14.40 -9.83
N LEU A 151 3.01 -15.60 -10.23
CA LEU A 151 4.42 -15.82 -10.55
C LEU A 151 4.77 -15.04 -11.81
N HIS A 152 5.86 -14.29 -11.74
CA HIS A 152 6.56 -13.77 -12.92
C HIS A 152 7.68 -14.73 -13.34
N VAL A 153 7.54 -15.36 -14.52
CA VAL A 153 8.54 -16.29 -15.07
C VAL A 153 9.54 -15.54 -15.95
N ASP A 154 9.02 -14.70 -16.85
CA ASP A 154 9.80 -13.90 -17.79
C ASP A 154 8.99 -12.66 -18.24
N ALA A 155 9.56 -11.87 -19.15
CA ALA A 155 8.96 -10.63 -19.67
C ALA A 155 7.52 -10.78 -20.22
N THR A 156 7.13 -11.99 -20.64
CA THR A 156 5.84 -12.28 -21.28
C THR A 156 5.00 -13.32 -20.52
N THR A 157 5.61 -14.08 -19.61
CA THR A 157 4.97 -15.24 -18.97
C THR A 157 4.65 -14.93 -17.51
N ARG A 158 3.35 -14.91 -17.19
CA ARG A 158 2.82 -14.80 -15.83
C ARG A 158 1.90 -15.98 -15.52
N ILE A 159 1.97 -16.50 -14.31
CA ILE A 159 1.20 -17.67 -13.90
C ILE A 159 0.49 -17.37 -12.58
N GLY A 160 -0.84 -17.32 -12.63
CA GLY A 160 -1.66 -17.10 -11.45
C GLY A 160 -1.67 -18.34 -10.54
N PHE A 161 -1.61 -18.11 -9.23
CA PHE A 161 -1.86 -19.18 -8.26
C PHE A 161 -3.35 -19.53 -8.25
N THR A 162 -3.65 -20.81 -8.41
CA THR A 162 -5.03 -21.33 -8.38
C THR A 162 -5.49 -21.68 -6.98
N GLN A 163 -4.55 -21.93 -6.06
CA GLN A 163 -4.85 -22.28 -4.68
C GLN A 163 -5.33 -21.05 -3.90
N THR A 164 -6.55 -21.12 -3.40
CA THR A 164 -7.11 -20.19 -2.41
C THR A 164 -6.67 -20.57 -1.01
N CYS A 165 -6.47 -19.57 -0.16
CA CYS A 165 -6.02 -19.66 1.22
C CYS A 165 -4.83 -20.64 1.41
N PRO A 166 -3.72 -20.45 0.66
CA PRO A 166 -2.53 -21.28 0.84
C PRO A 166 -1.92 -21.05 2.23
N ASP A 167 -0.94 -21.88 2.59
CA ASP A 167 -0.21 -21.67 3.84
C ASP A 167 0.75 -20.48 3.68
N PHE A 168 0.52 -19.39 4.42
CA PHE A 168 1.38 -18.22 4.42
C PHE A 168 2.45 -18.26 5.51
N SER A 169 2.52 -19.33 6.31
CA SER A 169 3.42 -19.40 7.45
C SER A 169 4.90 -19.32 7.04
N PRO A 170 5.78 -18.80 7.91
CA PRO A 170 7.23 -18.87 7.76
C PRO A 170 7.73 -20.27 7.33
N GLY A 171 8.63 -20.31 6.34
CA GLY A 171 9.18 -21.55 5.76
C GLY A 171 8.21 -22.40 4.92
N SER A 172 7.02 -21.92 4.60
CA SER A 172 6.08 -22.64 3.72
C SER A 172 6.66 -22.79 2.31
N GLN A 173 6.47 -23.99 1.75
CA GLN A 173 6.93 -24.35 0.41
C GLN A 173 5.75 -24.34 -0.56
N HIS A 174 5.90 -23.65 -1.69
CA HIS A 174 4.87 -23.55 -2.72
C HIS A 174 5.40 -24.17 -4.00
N THR A 175 4.59 -25.02 -4.64
CA THR A 175 4.95 -25.71 -5.88
C THR A 175 4.01 -25.32 -6.99
N ILE A 176 4.58 -24.99 -8.13
CA ILE A 176 3.87 -24.54 -9.33
C ILE A 176 4.47 -25.19 -10.56
N ASP A 177 3.68 -25.36 -11.62
CA ASP A 177 4.15 -25.90 -12.89
C ASP A 177 4.14 -24.80 -13.95
N PRO A 178 5.31 -24.22 -14.29
CA PRO A 178 5.44 -23.24 -15.36
C PRO A 178 5.33 -23.80 -16.78
N GLY A 179 4.92 -25.06 -16.95
CA GLY A 179 4.86 -25.75 -18.23
C GLY A 179 6.18 -26.46 -18.61
N SER A 180 7.24 -26.22 -17.85
CA SER A 180 8.52 -26.96 -17.93
C SER A 180 8.65 -28.05 -16.85
N GLY A 181 7.58 -28.32 -16.10
CA GLY A 181 7.57 -29.22 -14.96
C GLY A 181 7.57 -28.47 -13.62
N PRO A 182 7.19 -29.14 -12.52
CA PRO A 182 6.99 -28.51 -11.23
C PRO A 182 8.29 -27.92 -10.67
N VAL A 183 8.19 -26.69 -10.17
CA VAL A 183 9.23 -25.98 -9.43
C VAL A 183 8.67 -25.55 -8.08
N SER A 184 9.51 -25.55 -7.07
CA SER A 184 9.15 -25.15 -5.71
C SER A 184 10.00 -23.98 -5.26
N PHE A 185 9.43 -23.11 -4.42
CA PHE A 185 10.15 -22.03 -3.75
C PHE A 185 9.72 -21.93 -2.29
N ASP A 186 10.61 -21.35 -1.47
CA ASP A 186 10.31 -21.00 -0.08
C ASP A 186 9.69 -19.60 -0.03
N LEU A 187 8.47 -19.47 0.51
CA LEU A 187 7.75 -18.20 0.51
C LEU A 187 8.50 -17.11 1.28
N GLU A 188 8.93 -17.41 2.50
CA GLU A 188 9.59 -16.45 3.38
C GLU A 188 10.92 -15.99 2.78
N ARG A 189 11.78 -16.92 2.36
CA ARG A 189 13.08 -16.61 1.74
C ARG A 189 12.91 -15.78 0.48
N SER A 190 12.05 -16.23 -0.44
CA SER A 190 11.84 -15.56 -1.72
C SER A 190 11.32 -14.15 -1.52
N TYR A 191 10.31 -14.00 -0.66
CA TYR A 191 9.72 -12.70 -0.40
C TYR A 191 10.66 -11.76 0.37
N ARG A 192 11.36 -12.26 1.40
CA ARG A 192 12.40 -11.50 2.12
C ARG A 192 13.44 -10.96 1.15
N ASN A 193 13.98 -11.81 0.28
CA ASN A 193 15.02 -11.41 -0.66
C ASN A 193 14.52 -10.33 -1.64
N PHE A 194 13.27 -10.42 -2.05
CA PHE A 194 12.63 -9.39 -2.87
C PHE A 194 12.48 -8.06 -2.11
N LEU A 195 11.94 -8.08 -0.89
CA LEU A 195 11.81 -6.90 -0.03
C LEU A 195 13.16 -6.24 0.24
N LEU A 196 14.18 -7.04 0.57
CA LEU A 196 15.54 -6.60 0.82
C LEU A 196 16.23 -5.99 -0.41
N TYR A 197 15.92 -6.51 -1.60
CA TYR A 197 16.37 -5.94 -2.86
C TYR A 197 15.71 -4.58 -3.12
N LEU A 198 14.38 -4.47 -2.95
CA LEU A 198 13.66 -3.21 -3.12
C LEU A 198 14.07 -2.15 -2.10
N GLY A 199 14.23 -2.54 -0.83
CA GLY A 199 14.68 -1.65 0.24
C GLY A 199 16.06 -1.05 -0.03
N GLU A 200 17.01 -1.84 -0.54
CA GLU A 200 18.33 -1.32 -0.92
C GLU A 200 18.33 -0.54 -2.24
N LYS A 201 17.49 -0.93 -3.21
CA LYS A 201 17.43 -0.28 -4.53
C LYS A 201 16.74 1.08 -4.49
N LEU A 202 15.68 1.19 -3.70
CA LEU A 202 14.80 2.36 -3.66
C LEU A 202 15.07 3.26 -2.45
N GLU A 203 15.70 2.74 -1.39
CA GLU A 203 16.00 3.46 -0.14
C GLU A 203 14.78 4.26 0.39
N PRO A 204 13.60 3.63 0.60
CA PRO A 204 12.42 4.34 1.08
C PRO A 204 12.61 4.85 2.51
N ASP A 205 11.79 5.83 2.94
CA ASP A 205 11.66 6.23 4.35
C ASP A 205 10.62 5.35 5.07
N TRP A 206 9.60 4.92 4.33
CA TRP A 206 8.47 4.14 4.81
C TRP A 206 8.29 2.90 3.94
N PHE A 207 8.34 1.72 4.56
CA PHE A 207 8.30 0.46 3.84
C PHE A 207 7.22 -0.47 4.41
N ALA A 208 6.08 -0.53 3.71
CA ALA A 208 5.05 -1.51 3.95
C ALA A 208 5.47 -2.87 3.38
N LEU A 209 5.72 -3.84 4.27
CA LEU A 209 6.15 -5.18 3.89
C LEU A 209 5.01 -6.01 3.31
N LEU A 210 3.77 -5.67 3.66
CA LEU A 210 2.54 -6.31 3.21
C LEU A 210 1.43 -5.24 3.04
N VAL A 211 0.46 -5.52 2.19
CA VAL A 211 -0.66 -4.61 1.86
C VAL A 211 -2.00 -5.19 2.33
N GLU A 212 -2.80 -4.36 3.00
CA GLU A 212 -4.18 -4.60 3.46
C GLU A 212 -4.39 -5.96 4.13
N VAL A 213 -3.44 -6.33 4.99
CA VAL A 213 -3.32 -7.73 5.45
C VAL A 213 -4.51 -8.23 6.26
N ASN A 214 -5.23 -7.34 6.93
CA ASN A 214 -6.39 -7.71 7.74
C ASN A 214 -7.60 -8.16 6.93
N ILE A 215 -7.63 -7.92 5.60
CA ILE A 215 -8.67 -8.50 4.74
C ILE A 215 -8.62 -10.05 4.81
N ILE A 216 -7.44 -10.62 5.08
CA ILE A 216 -7.25 -12.07 5.20
C ILE A 216 -8.14 -12.70 6.28
N GLU A 217 -8.52 -11.96 7.33
CA GLU A 217 -9.36 -12.48 8.41
C GLU A 217 -10.79 -12.74 7.92
N ALA A 218 -11.26 -11.96 6.95
CA ALA A 218 -12.56 -12.16 6.33
C ALA A 218 -12.51 -13.26 5.25
N THR A 219 -11.46 -13.29 4.44
CA THR A 219 -11.36 -14.20 3.28
C THR A 219 -10.81 -15.58 3.63
N CYS A 220 -9.79 -15.64 4.50
CA CYS A 220 -9.06 -16.85 4.88
C CYS A 220 -8.77 -16.86 6.40
N PRO A 221 -9.78 -16.87 7.28
CA PRO A 221 -9.60 -16.71 8.74
C PRO A 221 -8.61 -17.70 9.36
N THR A 222 -8.59 -18.94 8.87
CA THR A 222 -7.69 -20.00 9.37
C THR A 222 -6.23 -19.81 8.96
N ARG A 223 -5.94 -18.85 8.09
CA ARG A 223 -4.60 -18.54 7.57
C ARG A 223 -4.05 -17.20 8.08
N ALA A 224 -4.88 -16.38 8.71
CA ALA A 224 -4.50 -15.05 9.19
C ALA A 224 -3.28 -15.08 10.13
N GLU A 225 -3.27 -15.99 11.11
CA GLU A 225 -2.15 -16.13 12.05
C GLU A 225 -0.83 -16.45 11.34
N GLY A 226 -0.86 -17.32 10.33
CA GLY A 226 0.31 -17.65 9.52
C GLY A 226 0.86 -16.46 8.76
N LEU A 227 -0.03 -15.63 8.18
CA LEU A 227 0.36 -14.40 7.48
C LEU A 227 0.97 -13.36 8.45
N TYR A 228 0.39 -13.19 9.64
CA TYR A 228 0.95 -12.29 10.66
C TYR A 228 2.28 -12.81 11.23
N ALA A 229 2.45 -14.12 11.34
CA ALA A 229 3.75 -14.71 11.70
C ALA A 229 4.81 -14.45 10.63
N LEU A 230 4.44 -14.55 9.35
CA LEU A 230 5.30 -14.19 8.24
C LEU A 230 5.70 -12.70 8.29
N TYR A 231 4.73 -11.80 8.48
CA TYR A 231 5.02 -10.36 8.66
C TYR A 231 6.13 -10.10 9.69
N ARG A 232 5.99 -10.67 10.90
CA ARG A 232 6.94 -10.44 11.99
C ARG A 232 8.33 -11.03 11.68
N ALA A 233 8.38 -12.18 11.02
CA ALA A 233 9.66 -12.76 10.58
C ALA A 233 10.36 -11.87 9.55
N LEU A 234 9.60 -11.34 8.58
CA LEU A 234 10.13 -10.41 7.57
C LEU A 234 10.59 -9.10 8.20
N HIS A 235 9.82 -8.54 9.13
CA HIS A 235 10.19 -7.33 9.87
C HIS A 235 11.56 -7.49 10.53
N ASP A 236 11.72 -8.54 11.36
CA ASP A 236 12.98 -8.82 12.07
C ASP A 236 14.16 -8.97 11.11
N GLN A 237 13.94 -9.65 9.97
CA GLN A 237 14.99 -9.91 8.98
C GLN A 237 15.37 -8.66 8.18
N VAL A 238 14.38 -7.85 7.80
CA VAL A 238 14.59 -6.60 7.04
C VAL A 238 15.28 -5.57 7.93
N GLU A 239 14.79 -5.36 9.15
CA GLU A 239 15.39 -4.46 10.14
C GLU A 239 16.84 -4.85 10.43
N LEU A 240 17.10 -6.13 10.72
CA LEU A 240 18.45 -6.63 11.00
C LEU A 240 19.41 -6.39 9.83
N THR A 241 18.93 -6.55 8.60
CA THR A 241 19.77 -6.50 7.40
C THR A 241 20.04 -5.08 6.92
N LEU A 242 19.03 -4.22 6.90
CA LEU A 242 19.17 -2.81 6.51
C LEU A 242 19.81 -1.97 7.64
N GLY A 243 19.71 -2.44 8.89
CA GLY A 243 20.42 -1.91 10.03
C GLY A 243 19.84 -0.59 10.56
N PRO A 244 20.64 0.27 11.21
CA PRO A 244 20.14 1.44 11.95
C PRO A 244 19.57 2.56 11.08
N ASN A 245 19.71 2.46 9.76
CA ASN A 245 19.10 3.39 8.81
C ASN A 245 17.95 2.71 8.04
N ALA A 246 17.40 1.60 8.56
CA ALA A 246 16.23 0.98 7.97
C ALA A 246 15.07 1.98 7.92
N PRO A 247 14.20 1.90 6.88
CA PRO A 247 12.92 2.61 6.88
C PRO A 247 12.07 2.21 8.07
N LEU A 248 11.04 3.00 8.36
CA LEU A 248 9.97 2.54 9.24
C LEU A 248 9.22 1.40 8.55
N LEU A 249 9.13 0.25 9.22
CA LEU A 249 8.57 -0.99 8.70
C LEU A 249 7.14 -1.18 9.23
N PHE A 250 6.21 -1.47 8.32
CA PHE A 250 4.81 -1.67 8.69
C PHE A 250 4.10 -2.63 7.71
N ALA A 251 2.83 -2.90 7.96
CA ALA A 251 1.89 -3.43 6.97
C ALA A 251 0.74 -2.42 6.81
N THR A 252 0.18 -2.30 5.61
CA THR A 252 -1.05 -1.50 5.45
C THR A 252 -2.27 -2.33 5.88
N LEU A 253 -3.30 -1.64 6.34
CA LEU A 253 -4.53 -2.22 6.85
C LEU A 253 -5.74 -1.58 6.16
N SER A 254 -6.67 -2.40 5.70
CA SER A 254 -7.97 -1.94 5.20
C SER A 254 -8.75 -1.33 6.36
N TYR A 255 -9.00 -0.03 6.30
CA TYR A 255 -9.61 0.71 7.40
C TYR A 255 -11.06 0.29 7.69
N PRO A 256 -11.94 0.06 6.68
CA PRO A 256 -13.30 -0.41 6.94
C PRO A 256 -13.36 -1.72 7.73
N HIS A 257 -12.42 -2.64 7.46
CA HIS A 257 -12.30 -3.91 8.18
C HIS A 257 -11.85 -3.68 9.63
N LEU A 258 -10.89 -2.78 9.88
CA LEU A 258 -10.49 -2.39 11.24
C LEU A 258 -11.62 -1.69 12.01
N LEU A 259 -12.48 -0.96 11.33
CA LEU A 259 -13.62 -0.32 11.98
C LEU A 259 -14.70 -1.35 12.38
N GLY A 260 -14.67 -2.55 11.82
CA GLY A 260 -15.76 -3.52 11.92
C GLY A 260 -17.07 -2.93 11.38
N TYR A 261 -16.98 -2.07 10.36
CA TYR A 261 -18.14 -1.34 9.85
C TYR A 261 -19.21 -2.30 9.35
N SER A 262 -20.44 -2.09 9.83
CA SER A 262 -21.64 -2.72 9.30
C SER A 262 -22.66 -1.65 8.99
N ARG A 263 -23.04 -1.55 7.71
CA ARG A 263 -24.08 -0.62 7.27
C ARG A 263 -25.40 -0.90 7.99
N GLU A 264 -25.77 -2.16 8.16
CA GLU A 264 -26.99 -2.57 8.84
C GLU A 264 -26.99 -2.17 10.33
N ALA A 265 -25.84 -2.24 10.99
CA ALA A 265 -25.70 -1.76 12.36
C ALA A 265 -25.74 -0.23 12.46
N CYS A 266 -25.10 0.46 11.51
CA CYS A 266 -24.98 1.91 11.50
C CYS A 266 -26.30 2.59 11.08
N TYR A 267 -26.99 2.03 10.10
CA TYR A 267 -28.20 2.56 9.47
C TYR A 267 -29.27 1.47 9.29
N PRO A 268 -29.87 0.95 10.37
CA PRO A 268 -30.79 -0.19 10.31
C PRO A 268 -32.09 0.07 9.53
N THR A 269 -32.38 1.34 9.23
CA THR A 269 -33.53 1.75 8.43
C THR A 269 -33.17 2.09 6.99
N SER A 270 -31.87 2.13 6.65
CA SER A 270 -31.41 2.29 5.28
C SER A 270 -31.70 1.00 4.51
N THR A 271 -32.59 1.11 3.54
CA THR A 271 -33.07 -0.01 2.74
C THR A 271 -33.24 0.45 1.31
N PHE A 272 -33.14 -0.51 0.39
CA PHE A 272 -33.39 -0.25 -1.02
C PHE A 272 -34.86 0.10 -1.24
N GLN A 273 -35.14 1.24 -1.86
CA GLN A 273 -36.50 1.72 -2.12
C GLN A 273 -36.78 1.77 -3.62
N PRO A 274 -38.04 1.62 -4.07
CA PRO A 274 -38.39 1.86 -5.47
C PRO A 274 -38.00 3.27 -5.90
N CYS A 275 -37.46 3.46 -7.11
CA CYS A 275 -36.96 4.79 -7.52
C CYS A 275 -38.07 5.85 -7.65
N ALA A 276 -39.32 5.42 -7.81
CA ALA A 276 -40.49 6.31 -7.81
C ALA A 276 -40.82 6.86 -6.40
N THR A 277 -40.22 6.30 -5.34
CA THR A 277 -40.42 6.75 -3.96
C THR A 277 -39.63 8.04 -3.73
N PRO A 278 -40.26 9.13 -3.28
CA PRO A 278 -39.54 10.36 -2.93
C PRO A 278 -38.45 10.08 -1.88
N PRO A 279 -37.31 10.82 -1.89
CA PRO A 279 -36.31 10.77 -0.83
C PRO A 279 -36.94 10.86 0.54
N GLY A 280 -36.70 9.84 1.35
CA GLY A 280 -37.04 9.87 2.76
C GLY A 280 -36.13 10.85 3.52
N PRO A 281 -36.48 11.23 4.76
CA PRO A 281 -35.48 11.84 5.64
C PRO A 281 -34.32 10.86 5.82
N SER A 282 -33.11 11.38 5.98
CA SER A 282 -31.95 10.55 6.30
C SER A 282 -32.21 9.74 7.57
N ALA A 283 -31.84 8.47 7.52
CA ALA A 283 -31.90 7.61 8.69
C ALA A 283 -31.09 8.25 9.83
N PRO A 284 -31.62 8.32 11.06
CA PRO A 284 -30.81 8.74 12.19
C PRO A 284 -29.64 7.75 12.35
N ASP A 285 -28.44 8.26 12.55
CA ASP A 285 -27.28 7.42 12.82
C ASP A 285 -27.41 6.70 14.18
N ALA A 286 -26.77 5.53 14.27
CA ALA A 286 -26.67 4.79 15.53
C ALA A 286 -25.55 5.33 16.46
N GLY A 287 -24.85 6.40 16.05
CA GLY A 287 -23.64 6.93 16.67
C GLY A 287 -22.36 6.16 16.30
N VAL A 288 -21.20 6.82 16.53
CA VAL A 288 -19.84 6.31 16.22
C VAL A 288 -19.56 4.92 16.80
N ASP A 289 -19.99 4.65 18.04
CA ASP A 289 -19.71 3.37 18.70
C ASP A 289 -20.46 2.19 18.09
N ALA A 290 -21.69 2.41 17.63
CA ALA A 290 -22.50 1.37 16.99
C ALA A 290 -22.10 1.15 15.53
N CYS A 291 -21.73 2.22 14.83
CA CYS A 291 -21.28 2.15 13.44
C CYS A 291 -19.91 1.49 13.31
N PHE A 292 -19.02 1.72 14.29
CA PHE A 292 -17.64 1.28 14.24
C PHE A 292 -17.28 0.58 15.55
N PRO A 293 -17.58 -0.71 15.74
CA PRO A 293 -17.20 -1.43 16.96
C PRO A 293 -15.69 -1.52 17.17
N VAL A 294 -14.89 -1.34 16.12
CA VAL A 294 -13.43 -1.46 16.08
C VAL A 294 -12.94 -2.89 16.36
N ASP A 295 -12.20 -3.45 15.41
CA ASP A 295 -11.45 -4.69 15.55
C ASP A 295 -9.94 -4.39 15.57
N ARG A 296 -9.30 -4.69 16.71
CA ARG A 296 -7.87 -4.47 16.93
C ARG A 296 -7.01 -5.71 16.70
N SER A 297 -7.61 -6.86 16.43
CA SER A 297 -6.89 -8.14 16.42
C SER A 297 -5.71 -8.15 15.46
N ALA A 298 -5.88 -7.61 14.25
CA ALA A 298 -4.79 -7.44 13.28
C ALA A 298 -3.67 -6.51 13.79
N ILE A 299 -4.00 -5.37 14.39
CA ILE A 299 -3.00 -4.43 14.95
C ILE A 299 -2.18 -5.12 16.03
N ASP A 300 -2.85 -5.75 17.00
CA ASP A 300 -2.18 -6.40 18.13
C ASP A 300 -1.34 -7.60 17.67
N ALA A 301 -1.76 -8.31 16.61
CA ALA A 301 -1.02 -9.42 16.03
C ALA A 301 0.24 -8.96 15.27
N LEU A 302 0.14 -7.86 14.51
CA LEU A 302 1.27 -7.30 13.76
C LEU A 302 2.29 -6.63 14.69
N ASP A 303 1.82 -5.86 15.68
CA ASP A 303 2.66 -5.13 16.64
C ASP A 303 3.23 -6.01 17.76
N LEU A 304 3.07 -7.34 17.70
CA LEU A 304 3.62 -8.22 18.72
C LEU A 304 5.14 -8.04 18.85
N GLY A 305 5.56 -7.49 20.00
CA GLY A 305 6.95 -7.15 20.28
C GLY A 305 7.43 -5.82 19.66
N GLY A 306 6.52 -4.91 19.33
CA GLY A 306 6.84 -3.58 18.80
C GLY A 306 7.26 -3.60 17.34
N ARG A 307 6.62 -4.44 16.52
CA ARG A 307 6.99 -4.70 15.11
C ARG A 307 6.10 -3.96 14.11
N LEU A 308 5.34 -2.97 14.55
CA LEU A 308 4.54 -2.13 13.67
C LEU A 308 4.95 -0.68 13.87
N ASP A 309 5.83 -0.13 13.02
CA ASP A 309 6.33 1.23 13.22
C ASP A 309 5.29 2.31 12.90
N VAL A 310 4.33 2.00 12.02
CA VAL A 310 3.31 2.92 11.53
C VAL A 310 1.97 2.21 11.40
N LEU A 311 0.89 2.83 11.89
CA LEU A 311 -0.46 2.42 11.53
C LEU A 311 -0.83 3.04 10.18
N ALA A 312 -0.65 2.27 9.11
CA ALA A 312 -0.90 2.73 7.75
C ALA A 312 -2.27 2.22 7.24
N LEU A 313 -3.16 3.13 6.86
CA LEU A 313 -4.56 2.85 6.58
C LEU A 313 -4.90 3.03 5.10
N SER A 314 -5.45 1.99 4.47
CA SER A 314 -6.10 2.09 3.15
C SER A 314 -7.58 2.39 3.37
N PHE A 315 -8.06 3.53 2.87
CA PHE A 315 -9.41 4.02 3.15
C PHE A 315 -10.08 4.66 1.92
N TYR A 316 -11.22 4.08 1.57
CA TYR A 316 -12.05 4.47 0.45
C TYR A 316 -13.44 4.85 0.96
N PRO A 317 -13.68 6.14 1.29
CA PRO A 317 -14.89 6.57 1.99
C PRO A 317 -16.21 6.21 1.30
N ASP A 318 -16.21 6.15 -0.02
CA ASP A 318 -17.36 5.77 -0.83
C ASP A 318 -17.76 4.29 -0.64
N ALA A 319 -16.82 3.42 -0.23
CA ALA A 319 -17.12 2.04 0.16
C ALA A 319 -17.97 1.95 1.45
N LEU A 320 -18.06 3.02 2.23
CA LEU A 320 -18.96 3.07 3.39
C LEU A 320 -20.40 3.46 3.01
N GLU A 321 -20.64 3.88 1.77
CA GLU A 321 -21.95 4.36 1.29
C GLU A 321 -22.51 5.51 2.16
N MET A 322 -21.67 6.47 2.54
CA MET A 322 -22.01 7.61 3.42
C MET A 322 -21.76 8.96 2.73
N ARG A 323 -22.56 9.98 3.08
CA ARG A 323 -22.38 11.35 2.57
C ARG A 323 -21.80 12.28 3.63
N LEU A 324 -20.73 12.99 3.31
CA LEU A 324 -20.12 13.95 4.26
C LEU A 324 -20.72 15.35 4.17
N ALA A 325 -21.06 15.81 2.96
CA ALA A 325 -21.55 17.18 2.74
C ALA A 325 -23.07 17.26 2.83
N ALA A 326 -23.57 18.17 3.69
CA ALA A 326 -25.00 18.48 3.74
C ALA A 326 -25.46 19.09 2.41
N GLY A 327 -26.48 18.47 1.79
CA GLY A 327 -27.02 18.92 0.50
C GLY A 327 -26.45 18.20 -0.71
N ASP A 328 -25.39 17.41 -0.54
CA ASP A 328 -25.10 16.34 -1.50
C ASP A 328 -26.10 15.21 -1.25
N ALA A 329 -26.70 14.67 -2.31
CA ALA A 329 -27.64 13.57 -2.23
C ALA A 329 -27.13 12.41 -3.08
N PRO A 330 -25.93 11.87 -2.79
CA PRO A 330 -25.45 10.72 -3.50
C PRO A 330 -26.44 9.57 -3.24
N GLU A 331 -26.93 8.99 -4.32
CA GLU A 331 -27.78 7.81 -4.27
C GLU A 331 -27.21 6.76 -5.21
N SER A 332 -27.11 5.53 -4.72
CA SER A 332 -26.83 4.39 -5.59
C SER A 332 -28.14 3.89 -6.17
N ARG A 333 -28.12 3.39 -7.40
CA ARG A 333 -29.32 2.96 -8.11
C ARG A 333 -29.13 1.58 -8.72
N ALA A 334 -30.22 0.83 -8.88
CA ALA A 334 -30.18 -0.47 -9.55
C ALA A 334 -31.25 -0.63 -10.63
N TRP A 335 -30.87 -1.39 -11.65
CA TRP A 335 -31.69 -1.77 -12.78
C TRP A 335 -31.47 -3.25 -13.10
N PRO A 336 -32.51 -3.98 -13.54
CA PRO A 336 -32.30 -5.14 -14.40
C PRO A 336 -31.47 -4.72 -15.63
N LEU A 337 -30.52 -5.55 -16.06
CA LEU A 337 -29.63 -5.19 -17.18
C LEU A 337 -30.39 -4.83 -18.47
N ALA A 338 -31.51 -5.51 -18.74
CA ALA A 338 -32.35 -5.22 -19.91
C ALA A 338 -32.91 -3.79 -19.87
N ASP A 339 -33.32 -3.30 -18.69
CA ASP A 339 -33.81 -1.94 -18.52
C ASP A 339 -32.66 -0.93 -18.64
N TRP A 340 -31.50 -1.21 -18.04
CA TRP A 340 -30.30 -0.37 -18.19
C TRP A 340 -29.95 -0.15 -19.68
N ASN A 341 -29.84 -1.23 -20.45
CA ASN A 341 -29.50 -1.19 -21.87
C ASN A 341 -30.55 -0.46 -22.73
N ALA A 342 -31.82 -0.52 -22.34
CA ALA A 342 -32.92 0.12 -23.06
C ALA A 342 -33.16 1.59 -22.66
N GLY A 343 -32.43 2.12 -21.68
CA GLY A 343 -32.74 3.43 -21.06
C GLY A 343 -34.06 3.41 -20.29
N GLY A 344 -34.40 2.26 -19.72
CA GLY A 344 -35.62 1.99 -18.95
C GLY A 344 -35.62 2.65 -17.57
N ALA A 345 -36.68 2.38 -16.81
CA ALA A 345 -36.86 2.97 -15.49
C ALA A 345 -35.97 2.29 -14.44
N CYS A 346 -35.41 3.10 -13.55
CA CYS A 346 -34.73 2.66 -12.34
C CYS A 346 -35.65 1.80 -11.48
N PHE A 347 -35.17 0.63 -11.05
CA PHE A 347 -35.95 -0.32 -10.26
C PHE A 347 -35.94 0.06 -8.78
N GLY A 348 -34.76 0.30 -8.22
CA GLY A 348 -34.65 0.89 -6.89
C GLY A 348 -33.40 1.71 -6.68
N ARG A 349 -33.37 2.37 -5.52
CA ARG A 349 -32.34 3.32 -5.11
C ARG A 349 -32.01 3.14 -3.64
N LEU A 350 -30.78 3.51 -3.29
CA LEU A 350 -30.25 3.58 -1.94
C LEU A 350 -29.77 5.00 -1.69
N ASP A 351 -30.51 5.74 -0.86
CA ASP A 351 -30.11 7.06 -0.38
C ASP A 351 -28.94 6.91 0.61
N TRP A 352 -27.80 7.54 0.33
CA TRP A 352 -26.67 7.48 1.28
C TRP A 352 -26.98 8.35 2.52
N PRO A 353 -26.90 7.78 3.73
CA PRO A 353 -27.11 8.51 4.97
C PRO A 353 -25.96 9.49 5.28
N ASP A 354 -26.22 10.44 6.18
CA ASP A 354 -25.22 11.35 6.71
C ASP A 354 -24.06 10.57 7.34
N ALA A 355 -22.83 10.95 7.03
CA ALA A 355 -21.65 10.26 7.48
C ALA A 355 -21.47 10.40 9.00
N VAL A 356 -21.32 9.25 9.65
CA VAL A 356 -20.65 9.17 10.94
C VAL A 356 -19.16 9.18 10.67
N ASP A 357 -18.47 10.24 11.09
CA ASP A 357 -17.06 10.47 10.78
C ASP A 357 -16.20 9.23 11.12
N PRO A 358 -15.71 8.49 10.10
CA PRO A 358 -14.93 7.29 10.33
C PRO A 358 -13.55 7.63 10.88
N ILE A 359 -12.96 8.77 10.52
CA ILE A 359 -11.61 9.18 10.95
C ILE A 359 -11.59 9.52 12.44
N ALA A 360 -12.70 10.01 12.98
CA ALA A 360 -12.86 10.17 14.43
C ALA A 360 -12.73 8.84 15.21
N ALA A 361 -12.93 7.69 14.57
CA ALA A 361 -12.79 6.39 15.22
C ALA A 361 -11.33 5.90 15.31
N ILE A 362 -10.35 6.56 14.67
CA ILE A 362 -8.92 6.20 14.78
C ILE A 362 -8.47 6.19 16.23
N ASP A 363 -8.90 7.17 17.04
CA ASP A 363 -8.48 7.28 18.45
C ASP A 363 -8.94 6.08 19.29
N ARG A 364 -10.02 5.41 18.86
CA ARG A 364 -10.57 4.22 19.52
C ARG A 364 -9.77 2.95 19.21
N LEU A 365 -8.91 2.96 18.19
CA LEU A 365 -7.93 1.90 17.96
C LEU A 365 -6.91 1.84 19.11
N GLY A 366 -6.75 2.90 19.91
CA GLY A 366 -5.79 2.96 21.01
C GLY A 366 -4.33 2.89 20.55
N TRP A 367 -4.09 3.17 19.27
CA TRP A 367 -2.76 3.32 18.70
C TRP A 367 -2.14 4.64 19.15
N THR A 368 -0.87 4.61 19.52
CA THR A 368 -0.15 5.82 20.00
C THR A 368 1.09 6.14 19.18
N GLY A 369 1.44 5.27 18.24
CA GLY A 369 2.52 5.49 17.30
C GLY A 369 2.11 6.40 16.13
N PRO A 370 3.02 6.60 15.16
CA PRO A 370 2.71 7.32 13.94
C PRO A 370 1.59 6.67 13.12
N VAL A 371 0.86 7.50 12.37
CA VAL A 371 -0.25 7.08 11.50
C VAL A 371 0.02 7.62 10.09
N GLY A 372 -0.45 6.90 9.07
CA GLY A 372 -0.44 7.38 7.69
C GLY A 372 -1.63 6.84 6.89
N LEU A 373 -2.01 7.56 5.83
CA LEU A 373 -3.03 7.12 4.88
C LEU A 373 -2.33 6.53 3.67
N ALA A 374 -2.30 5.19 3.61
CA ALA A 374 -1.56 4.40 2.64
C ALA A 374 -2.17 4.48 1.24
N GLU A 375 -3.50 4.53 1.18
CA GLU A 375 -4.28 4.64 -0.04
C GLU A 375 -5.60 5.35 0.29
N VAL A 376 -5.91 6.41 -0.44
CA VAL A 376 -7.21 7.11 -0.35
C VAL A 376 -7.66 7.51 -1.74
N SER A 377 -8.93 7.32 -2.03
CA SER A 377 -9.57 8.00 -3.16
C SER A 377 -11.08 8.06 -2.98
N VAL A 378 -11.73 8.96 -3.72
CA VAL A 378 -13.18 9.13 -3.76
C VAL A 378 -13.58 9.49 -5.18
N ARG A 379 -14.65 8.87 -5.68
CA ARG A 379 -15.15 9.08 -7.04
C ARG A 379 -15.93 10.40 -7.15
N SER A 380 -15.71 11.12 -8.26
CA SER A 380 -16.51 12.30 -8.61
C SER A 380 -17.67 12.03 -9.57
N CYS A 381 -17.84 10.80 -10.04
CA CYS A 381 -18.93 10.43 -10.93
C CYS A 381 -19.57 9.09 -10.52
N PRO A 382 -20.83 8.85 -10.89
CA PRO A 382 -21.44 7.54 -10.73
C PRO A 382 -20.79 6.51 -11.66
N SER A 383 -20.70 5.26 -11.20
CA SER A 383 -20.07 4.16 -11.96
C SER A 383 -20.93 2.91 -11.96
N PRO A 384 -21.24 2.32 -13.14
CA PRO A 384 -22.07 1.12 -13.23
C PRO A 384 -21.26 -0.13 -12.91
N LEU A 385 -21.74 -0.91 -11.94
CA LEU A 385 -21.25 -2.25 -11.64
C LEU A 385 -22.22 -3.29 -12.20
N ARG A 386 -21.74 -4.23 -13.00
CA ARG A 386 -22.54 -5.40 -13.33
C ARG A 386 -22.44 -6.42 -12.21
N ILE A 387 -23.59 -6.90 -11.75
CA ILE A 387 -23.70 -7.95 -10.74
C ILE A 387 -24.59 -9.06 -11.31
N ASP A 388 -24.02 -10.25 -11.42
CA ASP A 388 -24.76 -11.43 -11.86
C ASP A 388 -25.24 -12.20 -10.62
N LEU A 389 -26.50 -11.98 -10.22
CA LEU A 389 -27.04 -12.57 -8.99
C LEU A 389 -27.36 -14.06 -9.22
N PRO A 390 -26.82 -14.98 -8.38
CA PRO A 390 -27.10 -16.40 -8.53
C PRO A 390 -28.57 -16.69 -8.23
N LEU A 391 -29.26 -17.35 -9.17
CA LEU A 391 -30.62 -17.84 -8.98
C LEU A 391 -30.64 -19.33 -8.59
N PRO A 392 -31.48 -19.77 -7.64
CA PRO A 392 -31.52 -21.16 -7.17
C PRO A 392 -31.79 -22.22 -8.26
N SER A 393 -32.39 -21.86 -9.39
CA SER A 393 -32.75 -22.83 -10.44
C SER A 393 -32.78 -22.22 -11.85
N GLY A 394 -31.93 -21.23 -12.14
CA GLY A 394 -31.91 -20.58 -13.46
C GLY A 394 -30.54 -19.97 -13.79
N PRO A 395 -30.38 -19.44 -15.02
CA PRO A 395 -29.24 -18.57 -15.31
C PRO A 395 -29.23 -17.39 -14.34
N PRO A 396 -28.06 -16.81 -14.02
CA PRO A 396 -28.00 -15.62 -13.18
C PRO A 396 -28.86 -14.51 -13.80
N ASP A 397 -29.50 -13.73 -12.94
CA ASP A 397 -30.24 -12.53 -13.34
C ASP A 397 -29.24 -11.36 -13.31
N PRO A 398 -28.87 -10.77 -14.45
CA PRO A 398 -27.88 -9.71 -14.49
C PRO A 398 -28.52 -8.37 -14.10
N TRP A 399 -27.88 -7.70 -13.14
CA TRP A 399 -28.26 -6.37 -12.66
C TRP A 399 -27.13 -5.38 -12.90
N VAL A 400 -27.49 -4.12 -13.04
CA VAL A 400 -26.54 -3.00 -12.97
C VAL A 400 -26.81 -2.24 -11.69
N PHE A 401 -25.79 -2.11 -10.86
CA PHE A 401 -25.77 -1.25 -9.69
C PHE A 401 -24.86 -0.06 -9.97
N GLU A 402 -25.44 1.12 -10.15
CA GLU A 402 -24.68 2.36 -10.27
C GLU A 402 -24.34 2.84 -8.86
N ILE A 403 -23.05 2.80 -8.50
CA ILE A 403 -22.59 3.38 -7.25
C ILE A 403 -22.53 4.90 -7.41
N ALA A 404 -23.04 5.62 -6.41
CA ALA A 404 -23.01 7.07 -6.41
C ALA A 404 -21.58 7.63 -6.41
N GLY A 405 -21.42 8.79 -7.03
CA GLY A 405 -20.24 9.64 -6.97
C GLY A 405 -20.57 11.02 -7.48
N SER A 406 -19.97 12.06 -6.92
CA SER A 406 -20.23 13.45 -7.32
C SER A 406 -19.01 14.34 -7.09
N PRO A 407 -18.84 15.43 -7.85
CA PRO A 407 -17.78 16.42 -7.58
C PRO A 407 -17.83 16.98 -6.15
N ALA A 408 -19.04 17.14 -5.60
CA ALA A 408 -19.24 17.62 -4.23
C ALA A 408 -18.78 16.58 -3.20
N ALA A 409 -19.09 15.29 -3.40
CA ALA A 409 -18.64 14.20 -2.55
C ALA A 409 -17.11 14.10 -2.55
N GLN A 410 -16.49 14.11 -3.75
CA GLN A 410 -15.04 14.00 -3.89
C GLN A 410 -14.33 15.15 -3.16
N SER A 411 -14.70 16.40 -3.45
CA SER A 411 -14.08 17.57 -2.81
C SER A 411 -14.26 17.56 -1.30
N ALA A 412 -15.46 17.27 -0.79
CA ALA A 412 -15.72 17.23 0.65
C ALA A 412 -14.87 16.18 1.37
N TRP A 413 -14.78 14.96 0.83
CA TRP A 413 -13.99 13.90 1.44
C TRP A 413 -12.49 14.17 1.35
N VAL A 414 -11.98 14.62 0.20
CA VAL A 414 -10.54 14.93 0.05
C VAL A 414 -10.14 16.06 1.01
N GLU A 415 -10.92 17.14 1.08
CA GLU A 415 -10.68 18.24 2.02
C GLU A 415 -10.70 17.76 3.48
N HIS A 416 -11.71 16.97 3.85
CA HIS A 416 -11.84 16.42 5.19
C HIS A 416 -10.65 15.53 5.57
N MET A 417 -10.27 14.59 4.70
CA MET A 417 -9.17 13.68 4.94
C MET A 417 -7.83 14.40 5.08
N LEU A 418 -7.55 15.39 4.22
CA LEU A 418 -6.34 16.21 4.33
C LEU A 418 -6.34 17.04 5.60
N ARG A 419 -7.47 17.63 5.98
CA ARG A 419 -7.59 18.38 7.24
C ARG A 419 -7.33 17.50 8.44
N GLU A 420 -7.92 16.31 8.49
CA GLU A 420 -7.70 15.35 9.59
C GLU A 420 -6.26 14.85 9.63
N ALA A 421 -5.67 14.52 8.48
CA ALA A 421 -4.27 14.11 8.39
C ALA A 421 -3.32 15.20 8.91
N ASN A 422 -3.58 16.47 8.60
CA ASN A 422 -2.84 17.60 9.15
C ASN A 422 -3.08 17.79 10.65
N ALA A 423 -4.33 17.72 11.10
CA ALA A 423 -4.68 17.94 12.51
C ALA A 423 -4.12 16.85 13.45
N ARG A 424 -3.89 15.65 12.91
CA ARG A 424 -3.41 14.47 13.62
C ARG A 424 -1.94 14.12 13.33
N ASP A 425 -1.21 15.01 12.64
CA ASP A 425 0.21 14.85 12.30
C ASP A 425 0.54 13.53 11.60
N PHE A 426 -0.25 13.15 10.60
CA PHE A 426 0.02 11.94 9.83
C PHE A 426 1.36 12.05 9.10
N LEU A 427 2.06 10.92 8.98
CA LEU A 427 3.36 10.87 8.30
C LEU A 427 3.23 11.10 6.79
N PHE A 428 2.20 10.49 6.20
CA PHE A 428 1.93 10.54 4.77
C PHE A 428 0.42 10.42 4.47
N TYR A 429 0.05 10.92 3.28
CA TYR A 429 -1.25 10.80 2.64
C TYR A 429 -1.03 10.47 1.17
N ASN A 430 -1.42 9.26 0.75
CA ASN A 430 -1.26 8.82 -0.62
C ASN A 430 -2.63 8.74 -1.32
N HIS A 431 -2.79 9.51 -2.39
CA HIS A 431 -4.00 9.45 -3.21
C HIS A 431 -3.86 8.39 -4.32
N SER A 432 -4.89 7.58 -4.58
CA SER A 432 -4.75 6.38 -5.43
C SER A 432 -4.59 6.67 -6.93
N PHE A 433 -5.14 7.76 -7.45
CA PHE A 433 -5.12 8.04 -8.90
C PHE A 433 -4.78 9.49 -9.19
N LEU A 434 -3.80 9.75 -10.07
CA LEU A 434 -3.61 11.11 -10.58
C LEU A 434 -4.70 11.48 -11.58
N ARG A 435 -4.99 10.61 -12.56
CA ARG A 435 -5.96 10.86 -13.64
C ARG A 435 -7.19 9.98 -13.54
N ASP A 436 -8.32 10.57 -13.90
CA ASP A 436 -9.54 9.83 -14.16
C ASP A 436 -9.39 8.93 -15.38
N TYR A 437 -10.14 7.85 -15.37
CA TYR A 437 -10.52 7.09 -16.56
C TYR A 437 -12.05 6.92 -16.56
N PRO A 438 -12.67 6.78 -17.74
CA PRO A 438 -14.11 6.59 -17.82
C PRO A 438 -14.53 5.19 -17.35
N PRO A 439 -15.76 4.97 -16.87
CA PRO A 439 -16.19 3.63 -16.49
C PRO A 439 -16.21 2.64 -17.68
N LEU A 440 -15.82 1.40 -17.42
CA LEU A 440 -15.93 0.29 -18.38
C LEU A 440 -17.41 -0.04 -18.65
N GLY A 441 -17.74 -0.31 -19.92
CA GLY A 441 -19.09 -0.67 -20.33
C GLY A 441 -19.51 -2.08 -19.85
N THR A 442 -20.79 -2.23 -19.48
CA THR A 442 -21.36 -3.53 -19.03
C THR A 442 -21.43 -4.57 -20.15
N TRP A 443 -21.34 -4.14 -21.42
CA TRP A 443 -21.31 -4.98 -22.61
C TRP A 443 -20.10 -5.91 -22.66
N LEU A 444 -18.99 -5.55 -22.00
CA LEU A 444 -17.77 -6.37 -21.94
C LEU A 444 -18.03 -7.76 -21.38
N VAL A 445 -19.01 -7.86 -20.48
CA VAL A 445 -19.39 -9.12 -19.84
C VAL A 445 -20.27 -9.95 -20.79
N ASP A 446 -21.14 -9.32 -21.57
CA ASP A 446 -21.96 -10.02 -22.58
C ASP A 446 -21.10 -10.58 -23.72
N GLU A 447 -20.04 -9.88 -24.09
CA GLU A 447 -19.05 -10.33 -25.10
C GLU A 447 -18.01 -11.32 -24.53
N GLY A 448 -18.07 -11.62 -23.23
CA GLY A 448 -17.13 -12.53 -22.57
C GLY A 448 -15.68 -12.03 -22.51
N ILE A 449 -15.47 -10.71 -22.64
CA ILE A 449 -14.16 -10.07 -22.55
C ILE A 449 -13.71 -9.98 -21.09
N LEU A 450 -14.63 -9.62 -20.19
CA LEU A 450 -14.41 -9.60 -18.74
C LEU A 450 -15.49 -10.42 -18.03
N THR A 451 -15.19 -10.88 -16.81
CA THR A 451 -16.25 -11.36 -15.90
C THR A 451 -16.97 -10.18 -15.26
N ALA A 452 -18.16 -10.40 -14.71
CA ALA A 452 -18.90 -9.38 -13.98
C ALA A 452 -18.08 -8.83 -12.80
N GLU A 453 -17.37 -9.70 -12.07
CA GLU A 453 -16.53 -9.32 -10.94
C GLU A 453 -15.36 -8.44 -11.35
N LEU A 454 -14.69 -8.76 -12.46
CA LEU A 454 -13.57 -7.94 -12.97
C LEU A 454 -14.07 -6.59 -13.48
N GLN A 455 -15.18 -6.55 -14.22
CA GLN A 455 -15.77 -5.29 -14.66
C GLN A 455 -16.19 -4.42 -13.47
N ALA A 456 -16.82 -5.02 -12.46
CA ALA A 456 -17.21 -4.32 -11.24
C ALA A 456 -15.99 -3.78 -10.48
N LEU A 457 -14.93 -4.60 -10.33
CA LEU A 457 -13.68 -4.19 -9.68
C LEU A 457 -13.05 -2.97 -10.36
N PHE A 458 -12.95 -2.97 -11.68
CA PHE A 458 -12.48 -1.79 -12.43
C PHE A 458 -13.40 -0.61 -12.21
N ASN A 459 -14.72 -0.79 -12.21
CA ASN A 459 -15.65 0.33 -12.04
C ASN A 459 -15.81 0.84 -10.59
N LEU A 460 -14.99 0.36 -9.64
CA LEU A 460 -14.87 0.95 -8.30
C LEU A 460 -14.08 2.27 -8.29
N TRP A 461 -13.20 2.50 -9.26
CA TRP A 461 -12.25 3.63 -9.27
C TRP A 461 -12.37 4.68 -10.39
N PRO A 462 -13.26 4.59 -11.41
CA PRO A 462 -13.40 5.66 -12.40
C PRO A 462 -13.72 6.98 -11.70
N CYS A 463 -13.24 8.08 -12.27
CA CYS A 463 -13.46 9.42 -11.73
C CYS A 463 -12.87 9.69 -10.32
N SER A 464 -11.99 8.82 -9.80
CA SER A 464 -11.31 9.00 -8.51
C SER A 464 -10.00 9.80 -8.60
N GLY A 465 -9.60 10.21 -9.80
CA GLY A 465 -8.41 11.01 -10.06
C GLY A 465 -8.51 12.42 -9.49
N LEU A 466 -7.33 13.04 -9.31
CA LEU A 466 -7.20 14.47 -9.02
C LEU A 466 -7.36 15.32 -10.29
N GLN A 467 -7.05 14.73 -11.44
CA GLN A 467 -7.22 15.29 -12.77
C GLN A 467 -8.32 14.53 -13.51
N ASP A 468 -8.95 15.21 -14.47
CA ASP A 468 -9.81 14.56 -15.46
C ASP A 468 -9.00 13.67 -16.43
N ALA A 469 -9.68 12.95 -17.31
CA ALA A 469 -9.04 12.08 -18.30
C ALA A 469 -8.18 12.84 -19.32
N ALA A 470 -8.34 14.16 -19.44
CA ALA A 470 -7.51 15.02 -20.30
C ALA A 470 -6.26 15.56 -19.56
N GLY A 471 -6.07 15.22 -18.29
CA GLY A 471 -4.96 15.67 -17.46
C GLY A 471 -5.13 17.07 -16.88
N LEU A 472 -6.36 17.61 -16.88
CA LEU A 472 -6.66 18.90 -16.26
C LEU A 472 -7.08 18.70 -14.80
N LEU A 473 -6.59 19.56 -13.90
CA LEU A 473 -7.04 19.57 -12.51
C LEU A 473 -8.56 19.77 -12.44
N LYS A 474 -9.23 18.95 -11.64
CA LYS A 474 -10.69 18.99 -11.52
C LYS A 474 -11.14 20.27 -10.80
N PRO A 475 -12.15 21.00 -11.31
CA PRO A 475 -12.60 22.27 -10.73
C PRO A 475 -13.02 22.18 -9.27
N GLU A 476 -13.64 21.06 -8.86
CA GLU A 476 -14.06 20.79 -7.49
C GLU A 476 -12.89 20.63 -6.51
N LEU A 477 -11.71 20.29 -7.02
CA LEU A 477 -10.47 20.19 -6.23
C LEU A 477 -9.63 21.46 -6.28
N ALA A 478 -10.06 22.48 -7.03
CA ALA A 478 -9.35 23.74 -7.13
C ALA A 478 -9.31 24.44 -5.76
N GLY A 479 -8.09 24.66 -5.24
CA GLY A 479 -7.89 25.29 -3.94
C GLY A 479 -7.80 24.32 -2.77
N ILE A 480 -8.06 23.02 -2.98
CA ILE A 480 -7.58 21.98 -2.06
C ILE A 480 -6.09 21.86 -2.35
N VAL A 481 -5.28 22.56 -1.55
CA VAL A 481 -3.84 22.69 -1.76
C VAL A 481 -3.19 21.33 -1.55
N VAL A 482 -2.92 20.63 -2.66
CA VAL A 482 -1.78 19.72 -2.71
C VAL A 482 -0.54 20.63 -2.57
N PRO A 483 0.36 20.39 -1.62
CA PRO A 483 1.53 21.24 -1.40
C PRO A 483 2.20 21.55 -2.74
N GLU A 484 2.50 22.82 -3.01
CA GLU A 484 3.32 23.14 -4.17
C GLU A 484 4.61 22.29 -4.07
N PRO A 485 5.02 21.61 -5.15
CA PRO A 485 6.26 20.87 -5.14
C PRO A 485 7.35 21.83 -4.66
N ALA A 486 8.16 21.37 -3.70
CA ALA A 486 9.20 22.22 -3.12
C ALA A 486 9.95 22.90 -4.27
N PRO A 487 10.04 24.25 -4.29
CA PRO A 487 10.53 24.98 -5.44
C PRO A 487 11.88 24.40 -5.88
N ALA A 488 12.03 24.21 -7.19
CA ALA A 488 13.12 23.48 -7.84
C ALA A 488 14.52 24.13 -7.69
N GLU A 489 14.93 24.51 -6.48
CA GLU A 489 16.34 24.52 -6.09
C GLU A 489 16.98 23.10 -6.22
N VAL A 490 16.13 22.07 -6.43
CA VAL A 490 16.44 20.68 -6.78
C VAL A 490 17.30 20.53 -8.04
N ALA A 491 17.33 21.49 -8.97
CA ALA A 491 18.25 21.41 -10.12
C ALA A 491 19.74 21.39 -9.68
N TRP A 492 20.09 21.99 -8.53
CA TRP A 492 21.43 21.90 -7.95
C TRP A 492 21.57 20.67 -7.02
N VAL A 493 20.49 20.22 -6.39
CA VAL A 493 20.49 19.02 -5.52
C VAL A 493 20.60 17.73 -6.31
N VAL A 494 20.10 17.63 -7.56
CA VAL A 494 20.31 16.44 -8.39
C VAL A 494 21.78 16.29 -8.79
N VAL A 495 22.46 17.40 -9.14
CA VAL A 495 23.88 17.39 -9.48
C VAL A 495 24.75 17.06 -8.25
N ILE A 496 24.42 17.61 -7.08
CA ILE A 496 25.13 17.33 -5.82
C ILE A 496 24.75 15.96 -5.24
N GLY A 497 23.51 15.53 -5.42
CA GLY A 497 22.93 14.29 -4.92
C GLY A 497 23.47 13.07 -5.65
N VAL A 498 23.60 13.12 -6.98
CA VAL A 498 24.29 12.07 -7.75
C VAL A 498 25.76 11.95 -7.32
N ALA A 499 26.43 13.08 -7.05
CA ALA A 499 27.79 13.08 -6.53
C ALA A 499 27.88 12.55 -5.07
N ALA A 500 26.91 12.86 -4.23
CA ALA A 500 26.85 12.44 -2.83
C ALA A 500 26.43 10.96 -2.67
N ALA A 501 25.52 10.45 -3.49
CA ALA A 501 25.15 9.04 -3.57
C ALA A 501 26.34 8.21 -4.06
N GLY A 502 27.06 8.69 -5.09
CA GLY A 502 28.33 8.10 -5.51
C GLY A 502 29.38 8.08 -4.40
N ALA A 503 29.50 9.16 -3.62
CA ALA A 503 30.43 9.25 -2.49
C ALA A 503 30.02 8.36 -1.30
N ARG A 504 28.71 8.26 -0.98
CA ARG A 504 28.18 7.37 0.06
C ARG A 504 28.38 5.89 -0.31
N ARG A 505 28.13 5.52 -1.57
CA ARG A 505 28.40 4.16 -2.09
C ARG A 505 29.88 3.81 -2.02
N ALA A 506 30.77 4.77 -2.36
CA ALA A 506 32.22 4.59 -2.22
C ALA A 506 32.69 4.46 -0.75
N LEU A 507 32.07 5.20 0.18
CA LEU A 507 32.31 5.09 1.63
C LEU A 507 31.81 3.77 2.23
N TRP A 508 30.70 3.25 1.72
CA TRP A 508 30.17 1.95 2.12
C TRP A 508 31.07 0.80 1.64
N GLN A 509 31.52 0.85 0.38
CA GLN A 509 32.46 -0.13 -0.18
C GLN A 509 33.82 -0.13 0.54
N THR A 510 34.35 1.05 0.90
CA THR A 510 35.62 1.14 1.65
C THR A 510 35.50 0.62 3.09
N ARG A 511 34.34 0.73 3.74
CA ARG A 511 34.09 0.16 5.07
C ARG A 511 33.88 -1.36 5.04
N ALA A 512 33.26 -1.90 3.99
CA ALA A 512 33.12 -3.34 3.81
C ALA A 512 34.47 -4.03 3.61
N VAL A 513 35.38 -3.41 2.84
CA VAL A 513 36.76 -3.91 2.64
C VAL A 513 37.58 -3.81 3.94
N ALA A 514 37.40 -2.75 4.74
CA ALA A 514 38.14 -2.58 6.00
C ALA A 514 37.78 -3.58 7.10
N ARG A 515 36.65 -4.31 6.99
CA ARG A 515 36.25 -5.36 7.94
C ARG A 515 36.62 -6.78 7.49
N GLY A 516 37.22 -6.92 6.31
CA GLY A 516 37.42 -8.20 5.64
C GLY A 516 38.85 -8.69 5.52
N THR A 517 39.78 -8.43 6.45
CA THR A 517 41.05 -9.19 6.54
C THR A 517 41.64 -9.13 7.95
N GLY A 518 41.36 -10.14 8.76
CA GLY A 518 42.22 -10.53 9.88
C GLY A 518 42.77 -11.93 9.58
N PRO A 519 44.09 -12.16 9.54
CA PRO A 519 44.64 -13.48 9.27
C PRO A 519 44.48 -14.36 10.52
N THR A 520 43.78 -15.49 10.39
CA THR A 520 43.81 -16.57 11.38
C THR A 520 44.99 -17.50 11.07
N GLU A 521 46.13 -17.23 11.70
CA GLU A 521 47.20 -18.20 11.87
C GLU A 521 47.08 -18.89 13.24
N GLY A 522 47.29 -20.22 13.24
CA GLY A 522 47.95 -20.92 14.35
C GLY A 522 47.05 -21.77 15.27
N GLY A 523 46.94 -23.06 14.97
CA GLY A 523 46.47 -24.06 15.94
C GLY A 523 47.53 -24.46 16.97
N ILE A 524 47.12 -25.20 18.00
CA ILE A 524 47.82 -26.28 18.75
C ILE A 524 46.79 -26.86 19.74
N GLY A 525 46.62 -28.18 19.75
CA GLY A 525 45.85 -28.90 20.77
C GLY A 525 46.69 -29.26 22.00
N ILE A 526 46.04 -29.72 23.08
CA ILE A 526 46.49 -30.75 24.04
C ILE A 526 45.38 -30.99 25.10
N ASP A 527 45.22 -32.26 25.46
CA ASP A 527 44.41 -32.87 26.53
C ASP A 527 44.51 -32.25 27.93
N GLY A 528 43.50 -32.53 28.77
CA GLY A 528 43.68 -32.57 30.23
C GLY A 528 42.41 -32.25 31.02
N GLY A 529 41.81 -33.26 31.64
CA GLY A 529 40.57 -33.11 32.42
C GLY A 529 40.78 -32.49 33.82
N SER A 530 39.67 -32.09 34.47
CA SER A 530 39.40 -32.34 35.90
C SER A 530 38.19 -31.55 36.43
N THR A 531 37.15 -32.32 36.78
CA THR A 531 36.30 -32.31 37.99
C THR A 531 35.61 -31.03 38.53
N ARG A 532 34.26 -31.11 38.60
CA ARG A 532 33.35 -30.92 39.79
C ARG A 532 31.91 -30.95 39.25
N ARG A 533 31.09 -31.99 39.39
CA ARG A 533 30.45 -32.65 40.55
C ARG A 533 29.61 -31.70 41.44
N ARG A 534 28.28 -31.72 41.24
CA ARG A 534 27.21 -31.89 42.25
C ARG A 534 25.84 -31.96 41.54
N THR A 535 25.34 -33.16 41.27
CA THR A 535 24.35 -33.92 42.07
C THR A 535 22.91 -33.44 41.89
N ARG A 536 22.20 -34.20 41.06
CA ARG A 536 20.76 -34.52 41.09
C ARG A 536 20.33 -35.01 42.50
N PRO A 537 19.02 -35.01 42.77
CA PRO A 537 18.38 -36.31 42.93
C PRO A 537 17.14 -36.47 42.04
N GLU A 538 16.98 -37.73 41.65
CA GLU A 538 15.84 -38.33 40.93
C GLU A 538 14.75 -38.79 41.91
N ALA A 539 13.52 -38.81 41.43
CA ALA A 539 12.52 -39.89 41.57
C ALA A 539 11.38 -39.52 40.59
N GLY A 540 11.05 -40.29 39.55
CA GLY A 540 10.36 -41.60 39.59
C GLY A 540 8.83 -41.35 39.66
N CYS A 541 7.91 -41.90 38.88
CA CYS A 541 7.85 -43.03 37.96
C CYS A 541 6.58 -42.92 37.06
N ALA A 542 6.59 -43.65 35.93
CA ALA A 542 5.49 -44.39 35.30
C ALA A 542 4.20 -43.70 34.76
N SER A 543 3.99 -43.87 33.45
CA SER A 543 2.69 -44.00 32.72
C SER A 543 1.97 -45.34 33.11
N PRO A 544 0.75 -45.75 32.61
CA PRO A 544 -0.03 -45.27 31.43
C PRO A 544 -1.60 -45.32 31.54
N HIS A 545 -2.27 -45.15 30.38
CA HIS A 545 -3.70 -45.34 30.02
C HIS A 545 -4.67 -44.19 30.36
N ALA A 546 -5.78 -43.94 29.66
CA ALA A 546 -6.34 -44.23 28.34
C ALA A 546 -7.73 -43.52 28.32
N ASP A 547 -8.23 -43.24 27.12
CA ASP A 547 -9.64 -43.00 26.73
C ASP A 547 -10.38 -41.72 27.19
N GLY A 548 -10.98 -41.08 26.19
CA GLY A 548 -11.87 -39.93 26.22
C GLY A 548 -12.05 -39.37 24.82
#